data_AF-A0A7C9J820-F1
#
_entry.id   AF-A0A7C9J820-F1
#
_cell.length_a   1.000
_cell.length_b   1.000
_cell.length_c   1.000
_cell.angle_alpha   90.00
_cell.angle_beta   90.00
_cell.angle_gamma   90.00
#
_symmetry.space_group_name_H-M   'P 1'
#
loop_
_entity.id
_entity.type
_entity.pdbx_description
1 polymer ?
#
loop_
_entity_poly.entity_id
_entity_poly.type
_entity_poly.pdbx_seq_one_letter_code
_entity_poly.pdbx_strand_id
1 'polypeptide(L)'
;MTQRSEFDDIRAHITAEAGHAGDLLRIARELLDDLEQARMREASLRNYYLALLTASRATVAAHAAGDPEPMTFLEHELAKNGQLPVGEEAARVLADAKTAQALVAALDQPVHQPRRMGPASSRLRRCVSVHRSLPH
;
A
#
# COMPACT_ATOMS: atom_id res chain seq x y z
N MET A 1 7.19 -37.77 35.81
CA MET A 1 8.09 -37.44 34.68
C MET A 1 7.54 -36.18 34.03
N THR A 2 8.03 -35.03 34.47
CA THR A 2 7.54 -33.72 34.02
C THR A 2 8.19 -33.40 32.68
N GLN A 3 7.38 -33.28 31.62
CA GLN A 3 7.83 -32.82 30.31
C GLN A 3 8.46 -31.44 30.47
N ARG A 4 9.79 -31.33 30.33
CA ARG A 4 10.42 -30.03 30.09
C ARG A 4 9.91 -29.55 28.74
N SER A 5 9.20 -28.43 28.78
CA SER A 5 8.65 -27.78 27.59
C SER A 5 9.81 -27.31 26.72
N GLU A 6 9.75 -27.51 25.41
CA GLU A 6 10.75 -26.97 24.47
C GLU A 6 10.94 -25.46 24.63
N PHE A 7 9.91 -24.76 25.12
CA PHE A 7 9.97 -23.35 25.48
C PHE A 7 10.87 -23.03 26.69
N ASP A 8 11.03 -23.96 27.62
CA ASP A 8 11.94 -23.79 28.76
C ASP A 8 13.40 -24.02 28.34
N ASP A 9 13.64 -24.90 27.36
CA ASP A 9 14.96 -25.09 26.78
C ASP A 9 15.34 -23.91 25.86
N ILE A 10 14.38 -23.34 25.12
CA ILE A 10 14.57 -22.07 24.37
C ILE A 10 14.86 -20.91 25.34
N ARG A 11 14.10 -20.79 26.44
CA ARG A 11 14.36 -19.76 27.45
C ARG A 11 15.72 -19.95 28.12
N ALA A 12 16.09 -21.18 28.46
CA ALA A 12 17.39 -21.49 29.05
C ALA A 12 18.54 -21.19 28.07
N HIS A 13 18.38 -21.46 26.78
CA HIS A 13 19.37 -21.17 25.74
C HIS A 13 19.56 -19.66 25.53
N ILE A 14 18.47 -18.89 25.40
CA ILE A 14 18.52 -17.41 25.29
C ILE A 14 19.18 -16.80 26.52
N THR A 15 18.92 -17.35 27.72
CA THR A 15 19.50 -16.85 28.98
C THR A 15 20.96 -17.28 29.16
N ALA A 16 21.37 -18.44 28.62
CA ALA A 16 22.75 -18.91 28.63
C ALA A 16 23.64 -18.15 27.62
N GLU A 17 23.07 -17.67 26.50
CA GLU A 17 23.76 -16.81 25.52
C GLU A 17 23.71 -15.32 25.90
N ALA A 18 22.95 -14.94 26.93
CA ALA A 18 22.87 -13.59 27.50
C ALA A 18 24.18 -13.07 28.13
N GLY A 19 25.32 -13.73 27.89
CA GLY A 19 26.66 -13.21 28.18
C GLY A 19 27.05 -11.98 27.35
N HIS A 20 26.25 -11.57 26.35
CA HIS A 20 26.55 -10.43 25.48
C HIS A 20 25.51 -9.31 25.63
N ALA A 21 25.25 -8.83 26.85
CA ALA A 21 24.39 -7.64 27.06
C ALA A 21 24.80 -6.44 26.17
N GLY A 22 26.09 -6.35 25.81
CA GLY A 22 26.60 -5.38 24.83
C GLY A 22 26.08 -5.57 23.40
N ASP A 23 25.90 -6.81 22.93
CA ASP A 23 25.36 -7.08 21.59
C ASP A 23 23.87 -6.82 21.51
N LEU A 24 23.10 -7.14 22.56
CA LEU A 24 21.69 -6.80 22.63
C LEU A 24 21.48 -5.28 22.64
N LEU A 25 22.31 -4.54 23.39
CA LEU A 25 22.29 -3.07 23.39
C LEU A 25 22.70 -2.48 22.04
N ARG A 26 23.65 -3.10 21.34
CA ARG A 26 24.06 -2.68 19.99
C ARG A 26 22.92 -2.88 18.98
N ILE A 27 22.31 -4.06 18.95
CA ILE A 27 21.16 -4.37 18.09
C ILE A 27 19.98 -3.45 18.41
N ALA A 28 19.68 -3.22 19.69
CA ALA A 28 18.60 -2.33 20.09
C ALA A 28 18.82 -0.88 19.58
N ARG A 29 20.07 -0.41 19.56
CA ARG A 29 20.41 0.92 19.04
C ARG A 29 20.32 0.99 17.52
N GLU A 30 20.83 -0.02 16.81
CA GLU A 30 20.68 -0.13 15.35
C GLU A 30 19.20 -0.11 14.94
N LEU A 31 18.35 -0.89 15.63
CA LEU A 31 16.91 -0.92 15.38
C LEU A 31 16.21 0.41 15.69
N LEU A 32 16.66 1.12 16.73
CA LEU A 32 16.12 2.44 17.06
C LEU A 32 16.48 3.47 15.98
N ASP A 33 17.74 3.47 15.53
CA ASP A 33 18.22 4.36 14.46
C ASP A 33 17.47 4.09 13.15
N ASP A 34 17.27 2.81 12.79
CA ASP A 34 16.49 2.40 11.62
C ASP A 34 15.02 2.86 11.72
N LEU A 35 14.41 2.73 12.90
CA LEU A 35 13.05 3.17 13.16
C LEU A 35 12.94 4.70 13.04
N GLU A 36 13.90 5.44 13.59
CA GLU A 36 13.95 6.90 13.46
C GLU A 36 14.09 7.31 12.00
N GLN A 37 14.98 6.67 11.25
CA GLN A 37 15.15 6.93 9.81
C GLN A 37 13.89 6.59 9.01
N ALA A 38 13.21 5.48 9.33
CA ALA A 38 11.94 5.11 8.71
C ALA A 38 10.86 6.16 8.99
N ARG A 39 10.74 6.63 10.24
CA ARG A 39 9.77 7.63 10.64
C ARG A 39 10.03 8.99 9.99
N MET A 40 11.29 9.40 9.86
CA MET A 40 11.65 10.64 9.15
C MET A 40 11.30 10.53 7.65
N ARG A 41 11.57 9.38 7.03
CA ARG A 41 11.17 9.13 5.64
C ARG A 41 9.65 9.16 5.47
N GLU A 42 8.91 8.51 6.36
CA GLU A 42 7.44 8.53 6.35
C GLU A 42 6.89 9.95 6.48
N ALA A 43 7.38 10.73 7.45
CA ALA A 43 6.96 12.11 7.65
C ALA A 43 7.22 12.96 6.40
N SER A 44 8.36 12.76 5.74
CA SER A 44 8.72 13.45 4.50
C SER A 44 7.77 13.08 3.35
N LEU A 45 7.53 11.78 3.14
CA LEU A 45 6.60 11.30 2.10
C LEU A 45 5.17 11.78 2.34
N ARG A 46 4.72 11.79 3.59
CA ARG A 46 3.41 12.31 3.97
C ARG A 46 3.29 13.79 3.64
N ASN A 47 4.33 14.57 3.92
CA ASN A 47 4.36 15.98 3.56
C ASN A 47 4.31 16.19 2.04
N TYR A 48 5.11 15.44 1.27
CA TYR A 48 5.07 15.50 -0.20
C TYR A 48 3.70 15.13 -0.77
N TYR A 49 3.10 14.06 -0.24
CA TYR A 49 1.76 13.64 -0.65
C TYR A 49 0.71 14.72 -0.37
N LEU A 50 0.74 15.33 0.82
CA LEU A 50 -0.20 16.41 1.17
C LEU A 50 -0.01 17.65 0.30
N ALA A 51 1.22 18.02 -0.03
CA ALA A 51 1.52 19.12 -0.94
C ALA A 51 0.96 18.84 -2.35
N LEU A 52 1.23 17.65 -2.89
CA LEU A 52 0.75 17.24 -4.21
C LEU A 52 -0.78 17.16 -4.29
N LEU A 53 -1.42 16.62 -3.25
CA LEU A 53 -2.88 16.56 -3.14
C LEU A 53 -3.49 17.96 -3.09
N THR A 54 -2.85 18.88 -2.36
CA THR A 54 -3.30 20.28 -2.26
C THR A 54 -3.17 20.98 -3.62
N ALA A 55 -2.04 20.82 -4.30
CA ALA A 55 -1.84 21.38 -5.65
C ALA A 55 -2.84 20.81 -6.65
N SER A 56 -3.11 19.51 -6.61
CA SER A 56 -4.11 18.85 -7.47
C SER A 56 -5.52 19.40 -7.23
N ARG A 57 -5.90 19.63 -5.97
CA ARG A 57 -7.19 20.26 -5.63
C ARG A 57 -7.27 21.71 -6.11
N ALA A 58 -6.19 22.47 -5.98
CA ALA A 58 -6.09 23.84 -6.49
C ALA A 58 -6.25 23.86 -8.02
N THR A 59 -5.62 22.93 -8.73
CA THR A 59 -5.76 22.77 -10.18
C THR A 59 -7.19 22.49 -10.60
N VAL A 60 -7.90 21.60 -9.91
CA VAL A 60 -9.33 21.34 -10.20
C VAL A 60 -10.19 22.58 -9.95
N ALA A 61 -9.95 23.31 -8.86
CA ALA A 61 -10.68 24.54 -8.54
C ALA A 61 -10.40 25.66 -9.57
N ALA A 62 -9.14 25.86 -9.95
CA ALA A 62 -8.74 26.83 -10.96
C ALA A 62 -9.36 26.50 -12.32
N HIS A 63 -9.36 25.22 -12.71
CA HIS A 63 -10.03 24.77 -13.93
C HIS A 63 -11.53 25.07 -13.91
N ALA A 64 -12.21 24.77 -12.79
CA ALA A 64 -13.64 25.06 -12.64
C ALA A 64 -13.94 26.57 -12.65
N ALA A 65 -12.99 27.41 -12.22
CA ALA A 65 -13.09 28.87 -12.27
C ALA A 65 -12.76 29.47 -13.65
N GLY A 66 -12.31 28.66 -14.61
CA GLY A 66 -11.93 29.13 -15.95
C GLY A 66 -10.59 29.86 -15.99
N ASP A 67 -9.69 29.58 -15.04
CA ASP A 67 -8.33 30.11 -15.04
C ASP A 67 -7.60 29.68 -16.33
N PRO A 68 -6.82 30.57 -16.99
CA PRO A 68 -6.11 30.24 -18.22
C PRO A 68 -4.99 29.21 -18.01
N GLU A 69 -4.44 29.08 -16.80
CA GLU A 69 -3.32 28.20 -16.48
C GLU A 69 -3.60 27.35 -15.23
N PRO A 70 -4.61 26.46 -15.25
CA PRO A 70 -5.05 25.72 -14.07
C PRO A 70 -4.00 24.73 -13.55
N MET A 71 -3.06 24.30 -14.40
CA MET A 71 -2.02 23.32 -14.06
C MET A 71 -0.84 23.92 -13.30
N THR A 72 -0.72 25.25 -13.22
CA THR A 72 0.45 25.94 -12.65
C THR A 72 0.83 25.45 -11.25
N PHE A 73 -0.15 25.21 -10.37
CA PHE A 73 0.11 24.70 -9.02
C PHE A 73 0.70 23.29 -9.02
N LEU A 74 0.15 22.40 -9.84
CA LEU A 74 0.60 21.02 -9.94
C LEU A 74 1.98 20.91 -10.57
N GLU A 75 2.22 21.65 -11.65
CA GLU A 75 3.51 21.72 -12.31
C GLU A 75 4.60 22.28 -11.39
N HIS A 76 4.28 23.34 -10.62
CA HIS A 76 5.20 23.91 -9.65
C HIS A 76 5.62 22.88 -8.59
N GLU A 77 4.67 22.19 -7.96
CA GLU A 77 4.99 21.20 -6.92
C GLU A 77 5.72 19.97 -7.49
N LEU A 78 5.37 19.50 -8.69
CA LEU A 78 6.11 18.41 -9.34
C LEU A 78 7.54 18.82 -9.69
N ALA A 79 7.74 20.01 -10.27
CA ALA A 79 9.05 20.52 -10.65
C ALA A 79 9.95 20.72 -9.42
N LYS A 80 9.41 21.30 -8.34
CA LYS A 80 10.12 21.49 -7.06
C LYS A 80 10.67 20.19 -6.46
N ASN A 81 9.98 19.07 -6.68
CA ASN A 81 10.40 17.76 -6.21
C ASN A 81 11.17 16.95 -7.27
N GLY A 82 11.45 17.51 -8.45
CA GLY A 82 12.12 16.81 -9.56
C GLY A 82 11.30 15.67 -10.16
N GLN A 83 9.96 15.75 -10.06
CA GLN A 83 9.00 14.72 -10.48
C GLN A 83 8.18 15.13 -11.70
N LEU A 84 8.55 16.23 -12.37
CA LEU A 84 7.86 16.65 -13.58
C LEU A 84 8.22 15.70 -14.73
N PRO A 85 7.28 14.90 -15.26
CA PRO A 85 7.60 13.87 -16.23
C PRO A 85 7.99 14.50 -17.58
N VAL A 86 8.99 13.92 -18.24
CA VAL A 86 9.50 14.40 -19.53
C VAL A 86 9.58 13.29 -20.57
N GLY A 87 9.37 13.63 -21.84
CA GLY A 87 9.54 12.70 -22.97
C GLY A 87 8.72 11.41 -22.85
N GLU A 88 9.38 10.26 -22.90
CA GLU A 88 8.74 8.93 -22.84
C GLU A 88 8.03 8.68 -21.49
N GLU A 89 8.56 9.24 -20.40
CA GLU A 89 7.96 9.09 -19.07
C GLU A 89 6.56 9.71 -19.02
N ALA A 90 6.40 10.92 -19.58
CA ALA A 90 5.11 11.59 -19.67
C ALA A 90 4.10 10.77 -20.47
N ALA A 91 4.53 10.14 -21.57
CA ALA A 91 3.67 9.27 -22.37
C ALA A 91 3.23 8.03 -21.60
N ARG A 92 4.13 7.42 -20.81
CA ARG A 92 3.82 6.25 -19.98
C ARG A 92 2.87 6.61 -18.84
N VAL A 93 3.13 7.69 -18.11
CA VAL A 93 2.26 8.19 -17.04
C VAL A 93 0.86 8.50 -17.57
N LEU A 94 0.76 9.08 -18.77
CA LEU A 94 -0.53 9.33 -19.41
C LEU A 94 -1.27 8.03 -19.79
N ALA A 95 -0.56 7.03 -20.30
CA ALA A 95 -1.14 5.72 -20.62
C ALA A 95 -1.66 5.00 -19.36
N ASP A 96 -0.89 5.06 -18.27
CA ASP A 96 -1.27 4.49 -16.98
C ASP A 96 -2.49 5.21 -16.40
N ALA A 97 -2.51 6.55 -16.46
CA ALA A 97 -3.65 7.35 -15.99
C ALA A 97 -4.94 7.02 -16.77
N LYS A 98 -4.86 6.89 -18.10
CA LYS A 98 -6.00 6.47 -18.94
C LYS A 98 -6.48 5.07 -18.57
N THR A 99 -5.56 4.14 -18.32
CA THR A 99 -5.88 2.77 -17.91
C THR A 99 -6.57 2.76 -16.55
N ALA A 100 -6.04 3.49 -15.57
CA ALA A 100 -6.63 3.62 -14.25
C ALA A 100 -8.04 4.24 -14.32
N GLN A 101 -8.23 5.29 -15.13
CA GLN A 101 -9.54 5.91 -15.33
C GLN A 101 -10.55 4.92 -15.92
N ALA A 102 -10.14 4.12 -16.92
CA ALA A 102 -11.00 3.09 -17.50
C ALA A 102 -11.37 2.00 -16.49
N LEU A 103 -10.43 1.59 -15.64
CA LEU A 103 -10.68 0.61 -14.57
C LEU A 103 -11.67 1.14 -13.52
N VAL A 104 -11.51 2.40 -13.08
CA VAL A 104 -12.45 3.04 -12.14
C VAL A 104 -13.84 3.13 -12.76
N ALA A 105 -13.95 3.56 -14.01
CA ALA A 105 -15.23 3.62 -14.72
C ALA A 105 -15.89 2.22 -14.87
N ALA A 106 -15.10 1.15 -14.99
CA ALA A 106 -15.61 -0.21 -15.04
C ALA A 106 -16.12 -0.72 -13.67
N LEU A 107 -15.55 -0.24 -12.56
CA LEU A 107 -16.04 -0.55 -11.21
C LEU A 107 -17.39 0.14 -10.92
N ASP A 108 -17.60 1.33 -11.45
CA ASP A 108 -18.84 2.08 -11.31
C ASP A 108 -19.97 1.57 -12.22
N GLN A 109 -19.66 0.69 -13.18
CA GLN A 109 -20.70 0.02 -13.95
C GLN A 109 -21.46 -0.95 -13.04
N PRO A 110 -22.79 -0.81 -12.89
CA PRO A 110 -23.57 -1.75 -12.11
C PRO A 110 -23.36 -3.13 -12.74
N VAL A 111 -22.89 -4.08 -11.93
CA VAL A 111 -22.71 -5.49 -12.31
C VAL A 111 -23.96 -5.88 -13.08
N HIS A 112 -23.83 -6.00 -14.41
CA HIS A 112 -24.92 -6.50 -15.22
C HIS A 112 -25.17 -7.90 -14.67
N GLN A 113 -26.28 -8.05 -13.93
CA GLN A 113 -26.74 -9.35 -13.48
C GLN A 113 -26.62 -10.26 -14.70
N PRO A 114 -25.88 -11.39 -14.61
CA PRO A 114 -25.69 -12.24 -15.77
C PRO A 114 -27.10 -12.57 -16.26
N ARG A 115 -27.42 -12.12 -17.48
CA ARG A 115 -28.70 -12.40 -18.14
C ARG A 115 -28.93 -13.90 -17.94
N ARG A 116 -29.93 -14.28 -17.15
CA ARG A 116 -30.37 -15.66 -17.02
C ARG A 116 -30.95 -16.06 -18.38
N MET A 117 -30.06 -16.43 -19.29
CA MET A 117 -30.37 -17.04 -20.56
C MET A 117 -30.47 -18.54 -20.31
N GLY A 118 -31.70 -19.04 -20.13
CA GLY A 118 -31.99 -20.47 -20.31
C GLY A 118 -32.56 -21.21 -19.09
N PRO A 119 -33.42 -22.22 -19.34
CA PRO A 119 -34.35 -22.76 -18.37
C PRO A 119 -33.67 -23.67 -17.35
N ALA A 120 -34.28 -23.75 -16.17
CA ALA A 120 -33.89 -24.60 -15.07
C ALA A 120 -33.64 -26.05 -15.51
N SER A 121 -32.39 -26.50 -15.56
CA SER A 121 -32.04 -27.89 -15.22
C SER A 121 -30.53 -28.13 -15.17
N SER A 122 -30.17 -28.86 -14.12
CA SER A 122 -29.01 -29.74 -14.00
C SER A 122 -27.66 -29.12 -13.57
N ARG A 123 -27.35 -29.46 -12.30
CA ARG A 123 -26.01 -29.74 -11.77
C ARG A 123 -25.11 -28.54 -11.47
N LEU A 124 -25.50 -27.80 -10.44
CA LEU A 124 -24.57 -27.11 -9.55
C LEU A 124 -23.54 -28.13 -9.02
N ARG A 125 -22.33 -28.15 -9.60
CA ARG A 125 -21.15 -28.72 -8.93
C ARG A 125 -20.89 -27.86 -7.69
N ARG A 126 -21.25 -28.37 -6.52
CA ARG A 126 -20.78 -27.83 -5.24
C ARG A 126 -19.27 -27.91 -5.21
N CYS A 127 -18.59 -26.77 -5.24
CA CYS A 127 -17.25 -26.68 -4.68
C CYS A 127 -17.39 -26.92 -3.18
N VAL A 128 -16.95 -28.09 -2.72
CA VAL A 128 -16.89 -28.46 -1.31
C VAL A 128 -15.83 -27.57 -0.66
N SER A 129 -16.23 -26.69 0.26
CA SER A 129 -15.30 -26.02 1.15
C SER A 129 -14.75 -27.03 2.15
N VAL A 130 -13.43 -27.25 2.13
CA VAL A 130 -12.74 -28.02 3.16
C VAL A 130 -12.60 -27.11 4.38
N HIS A 131 -13.51 -27.24 5.35
CA HIS A 131 -13.32 -26.69 6.68
C HIS A 131 -12.40 -27.64 7.46
N ARG A 132 -11.20 -27.18 7.85
CA ARG A 132 -10.39 -27.85 8.87
C ARG A 132 -10.87 -27.37 10.24
N SER A 133 -11.45 -28.27 11.03
CA SER A 133 -11.65 -28.10 12.46
C SER A 133 -10.41 -28.63 13.21
N LEU A 134 -9.89 -27.84 14.15
CA LEU A 134 -8.79 -28.22 15.04
C LEU A 134 -9.31 -29.14 16.15
N PRO A 135 -8.58 -30.21 16.52
CA PRO A 135 -8.95 -31.07 17.64
C PRO A 135 -8.67 -30.39 18.99
N HIS A 136 -9.56 -30.63 19.96
CA HIS A 136 -9.43 -30.30 21.37
C HIS A 136 -8.42 -31.20 22.09
#